data_AF-A0A132NLK2-F1
#
_entry.id   AF-A0A132NLK2-F1
#
_cell.length_a   1.000
_cell.length_b   1.000
_cell.length_c   1.000
_cell.angle_alpha   90.00
_cell.angle_beta   90.00
_cell.angle_gamma   90.00
#
_symmetry.space_group_name_H-M   'P 1'
#
loop_
_entity.id
_entity.type
_entity.pdbx_description
1 polymer ?
#
loop_
_entity_poly.entity_id
_entity_poly.type
_entity_poly.pdbx_seq_one_letter_code
_entity_poly.pdbx_strand_id
1 'polypeptide(L)'
;MTATTTEPRTYGGWRRSRSLGIGRLDSRQTVILMTAVLVPLLAAAFGAVRLAFVLAGVALPVLGLALVQRGGVLLMDLALARARWQWAAWRGETSYRGGVFAELPRAWDLPGVLAPTTLLDVEEPGRGRVGVVWNQRTGWMSVTLLLSPAGALLADRATVEQQVAAWGDLLASLADDETVRAAAVTIELVPESGTQLADHVAGRLDPDAP
;
A
#
# COMPACT_ATOMS: atom_id res chain seq x y z
N MET A 1 -28.73 -40.64 -13.71
CA MET A 1 -28.02 -39.75 -12.76
C MET A 1 -27.26 -38.73 -13.58
N THR A 2 -27.80 -37.52 -13.70
CA THR A 2 -27.15 -36.41 -14.41
C THR A 2 -26.09 -35.82 -13.49
N ALA A 3 -24.81 -36.01 -13.83
CA ALA A 3 -23.70 -35.36 -13.14
C ALA A 3 -23.79 -33.84 -13.39
N THR A 4 -24.21 -33.08 -12.38
CA THR A 4 -24.09 -31.62 -12.36
C THR A 4 -22.61 -31.29 -12.25
N THR A 5 -21.97 -30.99 -13.38
CA THR A 5 -20.64 -30.39 -13.42
C THR A 5 -20.70 -29.06 -12.67
N THR A 6 -20.23 -29.06 -11.42
CA THR A 6 -20.17 -27.86 -10.60
C THR A 6 -19.09 -26.97 -11.18
N GLU A 7 -19.51 -25.86 -11.79
CA GLU A 7 -18.60 -24.90 -12.40
C GLU A 7 -17.60 -24.40 -11.36
N PRO A 8 -16.31 -24.28 -11.69
CA PRO A 8 -15.33 -23.87 -10.72
C PRO A 8 -15.63 -22.45 -10.22
N ARG A 9 -15.82 -22.31 -8.91
CA ARG A 9 -15.99 -21.02 -8.24
C ARG A 9 -14.77 -20.12 -8.53
N THR A 10 -15.01 -18.98 -9.15
CA THR A 10 -13.98 -17.99 -9.48
C THR A 10 -14.02 -16.85 -8.47
N TYR A 11 -12.84 -16.46 -7.98
CA TYR A 11 -12.68 -15.33 -7.07
C TYR A 11 -12.09 -14.15 -7.83
N GLY A 12 -12.70 -12.98 -7.67
CA GLY A 12 -12.33 -11.78 -8.42
C GLY A 12 -12.94 -10.52 -7.83
N GLY A 13 -12.94 -9.43 -8.59
CA GLY A 13 -13.51 -8.16 -8.14
C GLY A 13 -12.60 -7.33 -7.24
N TRP A 14 -11.29 -7.63 -7.22
CA TRP A 14 -10.28 -6.80 -6.57
C TRP A 14 -10.35 -5.37 -7.12
N ARG A 15 -10.83 -4.44 -6.28
CA ARG A 15 -10.89 -3.02 -6.61
C ARG A 15 -9.61 -2.38 -6.13
N ARG A 16 -8.82 -1.83 -7.06
CA ARG A 16 -7.72 -0.95 -6.70
C ARG A 16 -8.31 0.27 -6.01
N SER A 17 -7.84 0.62 -4.81
CA SER A 17 -8.31 1.81 -4.11
C SER A 17 -8.15 3.02 -5.05
N ARG A 18 -9.25 3.59 -5.49
CA ARG A 18 -9.25 4.84 -6.24
C ARG A 18 -9.68 5.93 -5.29
N SER A 19 -8.86 6.97 -5.22
CA SER A 19 -9.26 8.24 -4.65
C SER A 19 -10.56 8.73 -5.31
N LEU A 20 -11.36 9.45 -4.53
CA LEU A 20 -12.65 10.05 -4.88
C LEU A 20 -12.54 11.21 -5.89
N GLY A 21 -11.66 11.08 -6.89
CA GLY A 21 -11.45 12.08 -7.93
C GLY A 21 -12.13 11.70 -9.26
N ILE A 22 -12.16 12.65 -10.19
CA ILE A 22 -12.84 12.48 -11.48
C ILE A 22 -11.95 11.64 -12.42
N GLY A 23 -12.44 10.45 -12.81
CA GLY A 23 -11.78 9.58 -13.78
C GLY A 23 -10.50 8.93 -13.26
N ARG A 24 -9.34 9.43 -13.72
CA ARG A 24 -7.99 8.96 -13.33
C ARG A 24 -7.29 9.87 -12.33
N LEU A 25 -7.95 10.93 -11.89
CA LEU A 25 -7.36 11.97 -11.06
C LEU A 25 -7.58 11.69 -9.56
N ASP A 26 -6.61 12.09 -8.75
CA ASP A 26 -6.79 12.14 -7.30
C ASP A 26 -7.75 13.27 -6.89
N SER A 27 -8.34 13.20 -5.69
CA SER A 27 -9.21 14.25 -5.16
C SER A 27 -8.49 15.60 -5.12
N ARG A 28 -7.20 15.61 -4.74
CA ARG A 28 -6.36 16.82 -4.77
C ARG A 28 -6.19 17.39 -6.18
N GLN A 29 -6.00 16.52 -7.16
CA GLN A 29 -5.81 16.91 -8.56
C GLN A 29 -7.08 17.46 -9.16
N THR A 30 -8.23 16.89 -8.79
CA THR A 30 -9.54 17.40 -9.19
C THR A 30 -9.73 18.84 -8.69
N VAL A 31 -9.35 19.13 -7.44
CA VAL A 31 -9.40 20.49 -6.89
C VAL A 31 -8.43 21.43 -7.62
N ILE A 32 -7.20 20.99 -7.90
CA ILE A 32 -6.21 21.80 -8.64
C ILE A 32 -6.73 22.10 -10.05
N LEU A 33 -7.24 21.09 -10.76
CA LEU A 33 -7.82 21.22 -12.09
C LEU A 33 -8.99 22.21 -12.09
N MET A 34 -9.93 22.04 -11.16
CA MET A 34 -11.08 22.91 -11.03
C MET A 34 -10.64 24.36 -10.75
N THR A 35 -9.68 24.55 -9.83
CA THR A 35 -9.16 25.88 -9.49
C THR A 35 -8.43 26.52 -10.67
N ALA A 36 -7.61 25.75 -11.39
CA ALA A 36 -6.85 26.20 -12.54
C ALA A 36 -7.73 26.65 -13.72
N VAL A 37 -8.94 26.09 -13.84
CA VAL A 37 -9.91 26.49 -14.87
C VAL A 37 -10.84 27.61 -14.37
N LEU A 38 -11.34 27.50 -13.13
CA LEU A 38 -12.34 28.41 -12.59
C LEU A 38 -11.77 29.81 -12.32
N VAL A 39 -10.55 29.90 -11.78
CA VAL A 39 -9.97 31.19 -11.36
C VAL A 39 -9.70 32.13 -12.56
N PRO A 40 -9.09 31.69 -13.68
CA PRO A 40 -8.96 32.53 -14.87
C PRO A 40 -10.32 32.90 -15.48
N LEU A 41 -11.29 31.98 -15.47
CA LEU A 41 -12.63 32.22 -16.01
C LEU A 41 -13.37 33.31 -15.21
N LEU A 42 -13.30 33.23 -13.87
CA LEU A 42 -13.87 34.26 -13.00
C LEU A 42 -13.17 35.61 -13.19
N ALA A 43 -11.83 35.63 -13.27
CA ALA A 43 -11.09 36.87 -13.54
C ALA A 43 -11.52 37.53 -14.87
N ALA A 44 -11.78 36.73 -15.91
CA ALA A 44 -12.32 37.22 -17.17
C ALA A 44 -13.76 37.75 -17.02
N ALA A 45 -14.61 37.04 -16.28
CA ALA A 45 -16.00 37.43 -16.04
C ALA A 45 -16.15 38.77 -15.28
N PHE A 46 -15.23 39.09 -14.37
CA PHE A 46 -15.19 40.37 -13.66
C PHE A 46 -14.43 41.48 -14.42
N GLY A 47 -14.13 41.28 -15.70
CA GLY A 47 -13.50 42.31 -16.56
C GLY A 47 -11.98 42.42 -16.42
N ALA A 48 -11.33 41.59 -15.60
CA ALA A 48 -9.88 41.56 -15.43
C ALA A 48 -9.19 40.68 -16.50
N VAL A 49 -9.43 40.99 -17.77
CA VAL A 49 -8.99 40.16 -18.92
C VAL A 49 -7.48 39.93 -18.95
N ARG A 50 -6.68 40.97 -18.66
CA ARG A 50 -5.20 40.83 -18.59
C ARG A 50 -4.76 39.84 -17.50
N LEU A 51 -5.40 39.90 -16.34
CA LEU A 51 -5.13 38.98 -15.24
C LEU A 51 -5.55 37.54 -15.60
N ALA A 52 -6.68 37.38 -16.28
CA ALA A 52 -7.16 36.08 -16.76
C ALA A 52 -6.16 35.42 -17.72
N PHE A 53 -5.56 36.17 -18.65
CA PHE A 53 -4.53 35.63 -19.56
C PHE A 53 -3.27 35.19 -18.83
N VAL A 54 -2.80 35.97 -17.85
CA VAL A 54 -1.64 35.59 -17.02
C VAL A 54 -1.94 34.31 -16.23
N LEU A 55 -3.10 34.24 -15.59
CA LEU A 55 -3.52 33.07 -14.82
C LEU A 55 -3.72 31.84 -15.71
N ALA A 56 -4.28 32.00 -16.91
CA ALA A 56 -4.42 30.92 -17.88
C ALA A 56 -3.05 30.40 -18.37
N GLY A 57 -2.09 31.31 -18.59
CA GLY A 57 -0.71 30.95 -18.93
C GLY A 57 -0.01 30.12 -17.86
N VAL A 58 -0.30 30.37 -16.58
CA VAL A 58 0.20 29.56 -15.44
C VAL A 58 -0.61 28.27 -15.26
N ALA A 59 -1.91 28.29 -15.54
CA ALA A 59 -2.79 27.13 -15.42
C ALA A 59 -2.39 25.99 -16.37
N LEU A 60 -2.02 26.30 -17.61
CA LEU A 60 -1.63 25.32 -18.63
C LEU A 60 -0.49 24.36 -18.20
N PRO A 61 0.68 24.82 -17.72
CA PRO A 61 1.74 23.93 -17.26
C PRO A 61 1.34 23.15 -16.00
N VAL A 62 0.53 23.73 -15.11
CA VAL A 62 0.01 23.04 -13.91
C VAL A 62 -0.92 21.89 -14.31
N LEU A 63 -1.81 22.13 -15.28
CA LEU A 63 -2.66 21.12 -15.91
C LEU A 63 -1.82 20.03 -16.58
N GLY A 64 -0.80 20.41 -17.36
CA GLY A 64 0.10 19.46 -18.01
C GLY A 64 0.80 18.54 -17.02
N LEU A 65 1.34 19.09 -15.92
CA LEU A 65 1.95 18.29 -14.88
C LEU A 65 0.93 17.41 -14.13
N ALA A 66 -0.30 17.88 -13.93
CA ALA A 66 -1.35 17.16 -13.20
C ALA A 66 -1.95 16.00 -14.01
N LEU A 67 -1.90 16.08 -15.35
CA LEU A 67 -2.49 15.09 -16.26
C LEU A 67 -1.48 14.05 -16.77
N VAL A 68 -0.19 14.39 -16.82
CA VAL A 68 0.84 13.48 -17.36
C VAL A 68 1.31 12.49 -16.29
N GLN A 69 1.08 11.21 -16.56
CA GLN A 69 1.56 10.08 -15.76
C GLN A 69 2.74 9.41 -16.44
N ARG A 70 3.82 9.15 -15.69
CA ARG A 70 4.94 8.30 -16.11
C ARG A 70 5.00 7.07 -15.21
N GLY A 71 4.87 5.88 -15.79
CA GLY A 71 4.93 4.62 -15.02
C GLY A 71 3.80 4.45 -14.00
N GLY A 72 2.65 5.11 -14.21
CA GLY A 72 1.52 5.09 -13.26
C GLY A 72 1.69 6.03 -12.06
N VAL A 73 2.78 6.81 -12.01
CA VAL A 73 3.00 7.89 -11.03
C VAL A 73 2.86 9.23 -11.75
N LEU A 74 2.17 10.18 -11.13
CA LEU A 74 1.92 11.50 -11.72
C LEU A 74 3.18 12.36 -11.62
N LEU A 75 3.48 13.15 -12.66
CA LEU A 75 4.65 14.03 -12.67
C LEU A 75 4.59 15.10 -11.57
N MET A 76 3.40 15.57 -11.19
CA MET A 76 3.20 16.43 -10.03
C MET A 76 3.75 15.83 -8.74
N ASP A 77 3.51 14.54 -8.50
CA ASP A 77 3.93 13.90 -7.25
C ASP A 77 5.46 13.78 -7.20
N LEU A 78 6.08 13.48 -8.34
CA LEU A 78 7.54 13.45 -8.47
C LEU A 78 8.15 14.85 -8.30
N ALA A 79 7.57 15.87 -8.92
CA ALA A 79 8.03 17.25 -8.80
C ALA A 79 7.90 17.76 -7.36
N LEU A 80 6.76 17.48 -6.70
CA LEU A 80 6.52 17.87 -5.32
C LEU A 80 7.46 17.10 -4.37
N ALA A 81 7.66 15.80 -4.58
CA ALA A 81 8.62 15.01 -3.81
C ALA A 81 10.03 15.57 -3.95
N ARG A 82 10.46 15.91 -5.17
CA ARG A 82 11.77 16.51 -5.44
C ARG A 82 11.92 17.88 -4.80
N ALA A 83 10.90 18.73 -4.86
CA ALA A 83 10.88 20.05 -4.24
C ALA A 83 10.94 19.96 -2.71
N ARG A 84 10.14 19.07 -2.10
CA ARG A 84 10.16 18.80 -0.66
C ARG A 84 11.51 18.27 -0.20
N TRP A 85 12.11 17.36 -0.97
CA TRP A 85 13.45 16.85 -0.70
C TRP A 85 14.49 17.98 -0.76
N GLN A 86 14.44 18.81 -1.80
CA GLN A 86 15.36 19.93 -1.95
C GLN A 86 15.23 20.92 -0.80
N TRP A 87 13.99 21.21 -0.37
CA TRP A 87 13.71 22.10 0.73
C TRP A 87 14.13 21.53 2.09
N ALA A 88 13.96 20.23 2.31
CA ALA A 88 14.49 19.53 3.48
C ALA A 88 16.03 19.53 3.48
N ALA A 89 16.66 19.35 2.31
CA ALA A 89 18.11 19.40 2.15
C ALA A 89 18.66 20.80 2.48
N TRP A 90 18.00 21.86 2.00
CA TRP A 90 18.36 23.24 2.33
C TRP A 90 18.19 23.55 3.83
N ARG A 91 17.23 22.92 4.50
CA ARG A 91 17.03 23.03 5.95
C ARG A 91 17.95 22.11 6.77
N GLY A 92 18.79 21.30 6.13
CA GLY A 92 19.65 20.34 6.82
C GLY A 92 18.91 19.18 7.49
N GLU A 93 17.63 18.97 7.16
CA GLU A 93 16.75 17.95 7.73
C GLU A 93 16.91 16.57 7.05
N THR A 94 17.85 16.43 6.11
CA THR A 94 18.09 15.17 5.38
C THR A 94 18.95 14.16 6.13
N SER A 95 19.61 14.58 7.21
CA SER A 95 20.38 13.69 8.08
C SER A 95 19.71 13.55 9.44
N TYR A 96 19.37 12.31 9.81
CA TYR A 96 18.97 11.98 11.17
C TYR A 96 20.23 11.70 12.00
N ARG A 97 20.43 12.45 13.09
CA ARG A 97 21.48 12.17 14.09
C ARG A 97 20.79 11.72 15.38
N GLY A 98 20.67 10.42 15.56
CA GLY A 98 20.15 9.82 16.79
C GLY A 98 21.24 9.73 17.86
N GLY A 99 21.07 10.48 18.96
CA GLY A 99 21.47 10.12 20.32
C GLY A 99 22.91 10.40 20.80
N VAL A 100 23.15 11.59 21.38
CA VAL A 100 24.15 11.77 22.47
C VAL A 100 23.48 11.76 23.86
N PHE A 101 22.16 11.97 23.92
CA PHE A 101 21.38 12.06 25.17
C PHE A 101 20.22 11.06 25.27
N ALA A 102 20.27 9.95 24.53
CA ALA A 102 19.24 8.92 24.65
C ALA A 102 19.57 7.97 25.82
N GLU A 103 18.61 7.79 26.73
CA GLU A 103 18.75 7.00 27.96
C GLU A 103 18.83 5.48 27.73
N LEU A 104 18.57 5.00 26.51
CA LEU A 104 18.66 3.59 26.11
C LEU A 104 19.57 3.44 24.88
N PRO A 105 20.29 2.32 24.71
CA PRO A 105 21.09 2.07 23.50
C PRO A 105 20.19 1.96 22.28
N ARG A 106 20.00 3.08 21.57
CA ARG A 106 19.21 3.21 20.33
C ARG A 106 19.96 2.67 19.10
N ALA A 107 20.65 1.55 19.24
CA ALA A 107 21.38 0.92 18.12
C ALA A 107 20.44 0.53 16.96
N TRP A 108 19.14 0.40 17.25
CA TRP A 108 18.10 -0.04 16.32
C TRP A 108 17.15 1.09 15.88
N ASP A 109 17.48 2.36 16.16
CA ASP A 109 16.67 3.48 15.68
C ASP A 109 16.72 3.54 14.14
N LEU A 110 15.54 3.47 13.52
CA LEU A 110 15.42 3.52 12.07
C LEU A 110 15.63 4.96 11.57
N PRO A 111 16.40 5.20 10.49
CA PRO A 111 16.64 6.55 10.00
C PRO A 111 15.42 7.14 9.28
N GLY A 112 15.42 8.47 9.13
CA GLY A 112 14.49 9.18 8.23
C GLY A 112 13.04 9.18 8.72
N VAL A 113 12.10 8.74 7.87
CA VAL A 113 10.66 8.79 8.18
C VAL A 113 10.23 7.86 9.32
N LEU A 114 11.06 6.88 9.64
CA LEU A 114 10.87 5.91 10.71
C LEU A 114 11.62 6.28 12.00
N ALA A 115 12.37 7.39 12.02
CA ALA A 115 13.00 7.91 13.23
C ALA A 115 12.05 8.08 14.44
N PRO A 116 10.78 8.50 14.28
CA PRO A 116 9.87 8.62 15.42
C PRO A 116 9.19 7.29 15.81
N THR A 117 9.59 6.14 15.26
CA THR A 117 8.99 4.86 15.65
C THR A 117 9.73 4.25 16.82
N THR A 118 8.99 3.76 17.82
CA THR A 118 9.54 2.99 18.94
C THR A 118 8.89 1.62 18.99
N LEU A 119 9.66 0.61 19.40
CA LEU A 119 9.12 -0.71 19.70
C LEU A 119 8.61 -0.71 21.15
N LEU A 120 7.38 -1.14 21.34
CA LEU A 120 6.74 -1.36 22.64
C LEU A 120 6.60 -2.86 22.84
N ASP A 121 6.98 -3.34 24.01
CA ASP A 121 6.70 -4.69 24.47
C ASP A 121 5.40 -4.66 25.28
N VAL A 122 4.33 -5.27 24.77
CA VAL A 122 3.01 -5.28 25.38
C VAL A 122 2.66 -6.71 25.77
N GLU A 123 2.29 -6.94 27.02
CA GLU A 123 1.81 -8.24 27.49
C GLU A 123 0.32 -8.38 27.15
N GLU A 124 -0.02 -9.27 26.23
CA GLU A 124 -1.39 -9.55 25.84
C GLU A 124 -1.92 -10.77 26.62
N PRO A 125 -3.03 -10.62 27.38
CA PRO A 125 -3.60 -11.72 28.15
C PRO A 125 -3.87 -12.96 27.29
N GLY A 126 -3.22 -14.08 27.64
CA GLY A 126 -3.39 -15.37 26.96
C GLY A 126 -2.61 -15.54 25.65
N ARG A 127 -1.94 -14.50 25.14
CA ARG A 127 -1.09 -14.58 23.94
C ARG A 127 0.39 -14.30 24.22
N GLY A 128 0.71 -13.85 25.43
CA GLY A 128 2.07 -13.53 25.83
C GLY A 128 2.49 -12.15 25.32
N ARG A 129 3.80 -11.96 25.20
CA ARG A 129 4.38 -10.68 24.78
C ARG A 129 4.25 -10.44 23.28
N VAL A 130 3.74 -9.26 22.94
CA VAL A 130 3.54 -8.79 21.56
C VAL A 130 4.35 -7.51 21.36
N GLY A 131 5.16 -7.51 20.31
CA GLY A 131 5.87 -6.32 19.86
C GLY A 131 4.93 -5.40 19.07
N VAL A 132 4.75 -4.18 19.54
CA VAL A 132 3.96 -3.14 18.89
C VAL A 132 4.87 -2.00 18.44
N VAL A 133 4.85 -1.66 17.16
CA VAL A 133 5.58 -0.51 16.64
C VAL A 133 4.70 0.73 16.77
N TRP A 134 5.10 1.68 17.61
CA TRP A 134 4.37 2.93 17.82
C TRP A 134 5.07 4.08 17.12
N ASN A 135 4.36 4.77 16.21
CA ASN A 135 4.84 5.99 15.57
C ASN A 135 4.47 7.21 16.41
N GLN A 136 5.44 7.77 17.13
CA GLN A 136 5.22 8.88 18.07
C GLN A 136 4.77 10.17 17.37
N ARG A 137 5.10 10.34 16.08
CA ARG A 137 4.71 11.53 15.31
C ARG A 137 3.25 11.52 14.92
N THR A 138 2.69 10.36 14.61
CA THR A 138 1.33 10.22 14.10
C THR A 138 0.36 9.63 15.11
N GLY A 139 0.86 9.02 16.18
CA GLY A 139 0.07 8.31 17.19
C GLY A 139 -0.34 6.89 16.76
N TRP A 140 -0.09 6.49 15.51
CA TRP A 140 -0.49 5.17 15.01
C TRP A 140 0.39 4.05 15.56
N MET A 141 -0.24 2.92 15.85
CA MET A 141 0.41 1.69 16.26
C MET A 141 0.29 0.65 15.15
N SER A 142 1.30 -0.19 15.01
CA SER A 142 1.35 -1.24 14.00
C SER A 142 1.83 -2.53 14.66
N VAL A 143 1.09 -3.61 14.38
CA VAL A 143 1.38 -4.95 14.89
C VAL A 143 1.59 -5.86 13.69
N THR A 144 2.59 -6.73 13.77
CA THR A 144 2.86 -7.75 12.75
C THR A 144 2.58 -9.11 13.34
N LEU A 145 1.68 -9.85 12.70
CA LEU A 145 1.30 -11.20 13.10
C LEU A 145 1.90 -12.19 12.10
N LEU A 146 2.63 -13.17 12.61
CA LEU A 146 3.09 -14.29 11.78
C LEU A 146 1.92 -15.25 11.58
N LEU A 147 1.46 -15.36 10.33
CA LEU A 147 0.44 -16.32 9.95
C LEU A 147 1.12 -17.59 9.43
N SER A 148 0.72 -18.74 9.95
CA SER A 148 1.16 -20.05 9.46
C SER A 148 -0.01 -20.75 8.77
N PRO A 149 -0.24 -20.51 7.47
CA PRO A 149 -1.33 -21.16 6.75
C PRO A 149 -1.04 -22.66 6.59
N ALA A 150 -2.06 -23.50 6.81
CA ALA A 150 -1.99 -24.90 6.40
C ALA A 150 -1.98 -24.96 4.86
N GLY A 151 -1.09 -25.77 4.28
CA GLY A 151 -0.97 -25.88 2.82
C GLY A 151 -2.25 -26.41 2.17
N ALA A 152 -2.63 -25.84 1.02
CA ALA A 152 -3.84 -26.24 0.27
C ALA A 152 -3.66 -27.49 -0.61
N LEU A 153 -2.43 -28.03 -0.71
CA LEU A 153 -2.05 -29.08 -1.68
C LEU A 153 -2.80 -30.42 -1.54
N LEU A 154 -3.42 -30.68 -0.38
CA LEU A 154 -4.20 -31.90 -0.11
C LEU A 154 -5.60 -31.58 0.47
N ALA A 155 -5.97 -30.31 0.53
CA ALA A 155 -7.27 -29.92 1.04
C ALA A 155 -8.34 -30.28 -0.01
N ASP A 156 -9.48 -30.79 0.44
CA ASP A 156 -10.64 -30.93 -0.42
C ASP A 156 -11.13 -29.55 -0.87
N ARG A 157 -11.79 -29.53 -2.03
CA ARG A 157 -12.30 -28.30 -2.64
C ARG A 157 -13.19 -27.49 -1.68
N ALA A 158 -14.02 -28.15 -0.87
CA ALA A 158 -14.94 -27.46 0.02
C ALA A 158 -14.18 -26.72 1.13
N THR A 159 -13.14 -27.35 1.69
CA THR A 159 -12.24 -26.70 2.65
C THR A 159 -11.54 -25.49 2.06
N VAL A 160 -11.01 -25.59 0.83
CA VAL A 160 -10.37 -24.43 0.17
C VAL A 160 -11.38 -23.30 -0.03
N GLU A 161 -12.59 -23.61 -0.50
CA GLU A 161 -13.63 -22.60 -0.69
C GLU A 161 -14.03 -21.92 0.63
N GLN A 162 -14.09 -22.68 1.73
CA GLN A 162 -14.37 -22.16 3.07
C GLN A 162 -13.24 -21.26 3.59
N GLN A 163 -11.98 -21.64 3.38
CA GLN A 163 -10.82 -20.84 3.78
C GLN A 163 -10.77 -19.50 3.03
N VAL A 164 -11.06 -19.51 1.72
CA VAL A 164 -11.11 -18.28 0.92
C VAL A 164 -12.29 -17.40 1.35
N ALA A 165 -13.44 -17.98 1.68
CA ALA A 165 -14.58 -17.23 2.21
C ALA A 165 -14.24 -16.57 3.55
N ALA A 166 -13.67 -17.32 4.50
CA ALA A 166 -13.25 -16.80 5.80
C ALA A 166 -12.20 -15.68 5.68
N TRP A 167 -11.30 -15.78 4.69
CA TRP A 167 -10.36 -14.70 4.38
C TRP A 167 -11.08 -13.44 3.88
N GLY A 168 -12.09 -13.59 3.03
CA GLY A 168 -12.95 -12.49 2.59
C GLY A 168 -13.68 -11.81 3.75
N ASP A 169 -14.23 -12.60 4.67
CA ASP A 169 -14.93 -12.10 5.85
C ASP A 169 -13.99 -11.33 6.79
N LEU A 170 -12.75 -11.80 6.96
CA LEU A 170 -11.72 -11.08 7.71
C LEU A 170 -11.36 -9.75 7.05
N LEU A 171 -11.21 -9.70 5.73
CA LEU A 171 -10.92 -8.45 5.03
C LEU A 171 -12.10 -7.46 5.14
N ALA A 172 -13.33 -7.96 5.11
CA ALA A 172 -14.53 -7.14 5.30
C ALA A 172 -14.59 -6.58 6.73
N SER A 173 -14.32 -7.40 7.75
CA SER A 173 -14.32 -6.93 9.14
C SER A 173 -13.24 -5.89 9.42
N LEU A 174 -12.06 -6.03 8.83
CA LEU A 174 -10.99 -5.03 8.91
C LEU A 174 -11.35 -3.72 8.17
N ALA A 175 -12.20 -3.78 7.15
CA ALA A 175 -12.64 -2.59 6.42
C ALA A 175 -13.73 -1.82 7.17
N ASP A 176 -14.55 -2.52 7.96
CA ASP A 176 -15.62 -1.94 8.78
C ASP A 176 -15.11 -1.44 10.16
N ASP A 177 -13.91 -1.84 10.58
CA ASP A 177 -13.32 -1.44 11.86
C ASP A 177 -12.69 -0.02 11.78
N GLU A 178 -13.25 0.93 12.51
CA GLU A 178 -12.77 2.31 12.56
C GLU A 178 -11.38 2.46 13.19
N THR A 179 -10.94 1.48 14.00
CA THR A 179 -9.62 1.49 14.64
C THR A 179 -8.52 1.02 13.70
N VAL A 180 -8.88 0.25 12.66
CA VAL A 180 -7.94 -0.30 11.68
C VAL A 180 -7.81 0.66 10.50
N ARG A 181 -6.69 1.39 10.45
CA ARG A 181 -6.41 2.30 9.35
C ARG A 181 -6.01 1.59 8.05
N ALA A 182 -5.25 0.51 8.17
CA ALA A 182 -4.72 -0.25 7.04
C ALA A 182 -4.25 -1.63 7.51
N ALA A 183 -4.40 -2.62 6.65
CA ALA A 183 -3.83 -3.95 6.82
C ALA A 183 -3.02 -4.32 5.57
N ALA A 184 -1.89 -4.99 5.76
CA ALA A 184 -1.04 -5.49 4.69
C ALA A 184 -0.65 -6.93 5.00
N VAL A 185 -0.66 -7.77 3.96
CA VAL A 185 -0.24 -9.17 4.04
C VAL A 185 0.97 -9.35 3.16
N THR A 186 2.05 -9.85 3.75
CA THR A 186 3.27 -10.16 3.04
C THR A 186 3.41 -11.67 3.01
N ILE A 187 3.44 -12.23 1.81
CA ILE A 187 3.70 -13.65 1.58
C ILE A 187 5.13 -13.75 1.06
N GLU A 188 5.99 -14.41 1.83
CA GLU A 188 7.32 -14.77 1.39
C GLU A 188 7.26 -16.17 0.77
N LEU A 189 7.45 -16.23 -0.55
CA LEU A 189 7.53 -17.49 -1.27
C LEU A 189 8.98 -17.71 -1.68
N VAL A 190 9.62 -18.72 -1.09
CA VAL A 190 10.91 -19.21 -1.57
C VAL A 190 10.60 -20.29 -2.61
N PRO A 191 10.84 -20.04 -3.91
CA PRO A 191 10.65 -21.07 -4.91
C PRO A 191 11.65 -22.19 -4.65
N GLU A 192 11.16 -23.42 -4.50
CA GLU A 192 12.02 -24.59 -4.45
C GLU A 192 12.71 -24.79 -5.81
N SER A 193 13.96 -25.28 -5.82
CA SER A 193 14.78 -25.43 -7.02
C SER A 193 14.24 -26.45 -8.06
N GLY A 194 13.07 -27.04 -7.85
CA GLY A 194 12.43 -28.02 -8.75
C GLY A 194 13.14 -29.37 -8.84
N THR A 195 14.40 -29.45 -8.41
CA THR A 195 15.23 -30.66 -8.43
C THR A 195 14.73 -31.71 -7.45
N GLN A 196 14.25 -31.32 -6.25
CA GLN A 196 13.76 -32.30 -5.28
C GLN A 196 12.52 -33.06 -5.78
N LEU A 197 11.59 -32.39 -6.48
CA LEU A 197 10.43 -33.06 -7.05
C LEU A 197 10.83 -34.00 -8.20
N ALA A 198 11.73 -33.56 -9.08
CA ALA A 198 12.26 -34.39 -10.16
C ALA A 198 12.99 -35.63 -9.62
N ASP A 199 13.86 -35.46 -8.62
CA ASP A 199 14.61 -36.56 -7.98
C ASP A 199 13.68 -37.50 -7.19
N HIS A 200 12.66 -36.95 -6.53
CA HIS A 200 11.66 -37.73 -5.78
C HIS A 200 10.76 -38.57 -6.69
N VAL A 201 10.40 -38.04 -7.87
CA VAL A 201 9.67 -38.77 -8.91
C VAL A 201 10.57 -39.80 -9.57
N ALA A 202 11.81 -39.43 -9.92
CA ALA A 202 12.79 -40.33 -10.52
C ALA A 202 13.09 -41.55 -9.64
N GLY A 203 13.21 -41.36 -8.33
CA GLY A 203 13.42 -42.46 -7.37
C GLY A 203 12.19 -43.34 -7.11
N ARG A 204 11.01 -42.99 -7.64
CA ARG A 204 9.76 -43.75 -7.49
C ARG A 204 9.16 -44.23 -8.82
N LEU A 205 9.82 -43.96 -9.93
CA LEU A 205 9.47 -44.55 -11.22
C LEU A 205 9.80 -46.03 -11.18
N ASP A 206 8.77 -46.86 -11.23
CA ASP A 206 8.91 -48.30 -11.40
C ASP A 206 9.30 -48.58 -12.86
N PRO A 207 10.44 -49.23 -13.15
CA PRO A 207 10.87 -49.55 -14.51
C PRO A 207 9.90 -50.49 -15.25
N ASP A 208 9.02 -51.20 -14.55
CA ASP A 208 7.99 -52.07 -15.13
C ASP A 208 6.60 -51.42 -15.19
N ALA A 209 6.49 -50.10 -14.91
CA ALA A 209 5.26 -49.36 -15.13
C ALA A 209 4.94 -49.25 -16.65
N PRO A 210 3.67 -49.43 -17.07
CA PRO A 210 3.26 -49.45 -18.47
C PRO A 210 3.42 -48.12 -19.21
#